data_AF-A0A1B8YLB3-F1
#
_entry.id   AF-A0A1B8YLB3-F1
#
_cell.length_a   1.000
_cell.length_b   1.000
_cell.length_c   1.000
_cell.angle_alpha   90.00
_cell.angle_beta   90.00
_cell.angle_gamma   90.00
#
_symmetry.space_group_name_H-M   'P 1'
#
loop_
_entity.id
_entity.type
_entity.pdbx_description
1 polymer ?
#
loop_
_entity_poly.entity_id
_entity_poly.type
_entity_poly.pdbx_seq_one_letter_code
_entity_poly.pdbx_strand_id
1 'polypeptide(L)'
;MVAISGYLTRYFFLMGTAKESYYRLRKIKTNYVNSARYGGRNMGNAVKIGDIGTAHDDCGATSVISGSTSVKVDGIPLARQGDNLAPHSSHSRIIAGGSSTVFVDGKPAARTGDAVSCGGVVIGGGSVNIG
;
A
#
# COMPACT_ATOMS: atom_id res chain seq x y z
N MET A 1 -43.68 40.91 16.92
CA MET A 1 -43.61 39.50 16.46
C MET A 1 -42.74 39.45 15.21
N VAL A 2 -41.50 38.95 15.30
CA VAL A 2 -40.73 38.49 14.13
C VAL A 2 -39.91 37.29 14.60
N ALA A 3 -40.16 36.11 14.04
CA ALA A 3 -39.29 34.95 14.19
C ALA A 3 -39.04 34.37 12.79
N ILE A 4 -37.80 34.47 12.35
CA ILE A 4 -37.32 34.00 11.04
C ILE A 4 -36.94 32.52 11.22
N SER A 5 -37.80 31.61 10.75
CA SER A 5 -37.58 30.16 10.74
C SER A 5 -37.01 29.76 9.37
N GLY A 6 -35.73 29.34 9.32
CA GLY A 6 -35.11 29.00 8.03
C GLY A 6 -33.75 28.30 8.03
N TYR A 7 -33.23 27.79 9.15
CA TYR A 7 -31.83 27.31 9.19
C TYR A 7 -31.57 25.88 9.68
N LEU A 8 -32.56 25.12 10.15
CA LEU A 8 -32.25 23.85 10.84
C LEU A 8 -32.35 22.55 10.04
N THR A 9 -32.83 22.54 8.79
CA THR A 9 -33.10 21.26 8.09
C THR A 9 -32.08 20.88 7.01
N ARG A 10 -31.06 21.69 6.73
CA ARG A 10 -30.03 21.38 5.70
C ARG A 10 -28.70 20.86 6.24
N TYR A 11 -28.55 20.69 7.56
CA TYR A 11 -27.30 20.20 8.16
C TYR A 11 -27.21 18.66 8.29
N PHE A 12 -28.23 17.93 7.88
CA PHE A 12 -28.26 16.47 8.01
C PHE A 12 -27.83 15.69 6.76
N PHE A 13 -27.44 16.36 5.66
CA PHE A 13 -27.07 15.69 4.40
C PHE A 13 -25.60 15.88 3.96
N LEU A 14 -24.76 16.59 4.74
CA LEU A 14 -23.36 16.85 4.37
C LEU A 14 -22.33 16.34 5.39
N MET A 15 -22.71 15.38 6.23
CA MET A 15 -21.79 14.74 7.19
C MET A 15 -21.82 13.23 6.98
N GLY A 16 -21.23 12.77 5.87
CA GLY A 16 -20.69 11.41 5.82
C GLY A 16 -19.89 11.18 7.10
N THR A 17 -20.22 10.11 7.82
CA THR A 17 -19.98 9.97 9.26
C THR A 17 -18.56 10.41 9.67
N ALA A 18 -18.39 10.97 10.87
CA ALA A 18 -17.08 11.39 11.37
C ALA A 18 -15.99 10.30 11.26
N LYS A 19 -16.38 9.02 11.22
CA LYS A 19 -15.50 7.88 10.93
C LYS A 19 -14.97 7.91 9.50
N GLU A 20 -15.81 8.12 8.49
CA GLU A 20 -15.38 8.24 7.08
C GLU A 20 -14.43 9.41 6.87
N SER A 21 -14.73 10.56 7.51
CA SER A 21 -13.84 11.74 7.48
C SER A 21 -12.51 11.47 8.18
N TYR A 22 -12.52 10.78 9.31
CA TYR A 22 -11.32 10.36 10.03
C TYR A 22 -10.47 9.38 9.19
N TYR A 23 -11.08 8.37 8.58
CA TYR A 23 -10.39 7.41 7.70
C TYR A 23 -9.83 8.09 6.47
N ARG A 24 -10.57 9.01 5.85
CA ARG A 24 -10.11 9.78 4.69
C ARG A 24 -8.92 10.67 5.03
N LEU A 25 -8.97 11.39 6.16
CA LEU A 25 -7.88 12.24 6.64
C LEU A 25 -6.65 11.41 7.04
N ARG A 26 -6.84 10.22 7.64
CA ARG A 26 -5.75 9.28 7.93
C ARG A 26 -5.10 8.77 6.64
N LYS A 27 -5.90 8.40 5.62
CA LYS A 27 -5.41 8.00 4.29
C LYS A 27 -4.61 9.12 3.62
N ILE A 28 -5.12 10.36 3.68
CA ILE A 28 -4.42 11.55 3.16
C ILE A 28 -3.10 11.78 3.91
N LYS A 29 -3.09 11.69 5.25
CA LYS A 29 -1.85 11.81 6.03
C LYS A 29 -0.86 10.69 5.70
N THR A 30 -1.30 9.44 5.59
CA THR A 30 -0.45 8.31 5.19
C THR A 30 0.12 8.51 3.78
N ASN A 31 -0.69 8.93 2.82
CA ASN A 31 -0.25 9.25 1.47
C ASN A 31 0.72 10.44 1.44
N TYR A 32 0.48 11.45 2.28
CA TYR A 32 1.33 12.64 2.39
C TYR A 32 2.67 12.34 3.09
N VAL A 33 2.70 11.50 4.13
CA VAL A 33 3.97 11.09 4.76
C VAL A 33 4.77 10.14 3.86
N ASN A 34 4.09 9.31 3.06
CA ASN A 34 4.75 8.49 2.05
C ASN A 34 5.29 9.38 0.92
N SER A 35 4.54 10.38 0.46
CA SER A 35 5.03 11.33 -0.55
C SER A 35 6.13 12.27 -0.04
N ALA A 36 6.09 12.68 1.24
CA ALA A 36 7.07 13.57 1.84
C ALA A 36 8.37 12.85 2.23
N ARG A 37 8.32 11.55 2.59
CA ARG A 37 9.53 10.72 2.76
C ARG A 37 10.19 10.37 1.42
N TYR A 38 9.42 10.37 0.33
CA TYR A 38 9.88 10.17 -1.06
C TYR A 38 9.88 11.48 -1.88
N GLY A 39 9.98 12.64 -1.21
CA GLY A 39 9.97 13.94 -1.88
C GLY A 39 11.22 14.14 -2.75
N GLY A 40 11.07 13.96 -4.07
CA GLY A 40 12.05 14.40 -5.07
C GLY A 40 12.80 13.30 -5.84
N ARG A 41 12.53 12.01 -5.60
CA ARG A 41 13.11 10.91 -6.39
C ARG A 41 12.00 10.18 -7.13
N ASN A 42 12.19 9.99 -8.44
CA ASN A 42 11.28 9.29 -9.35
C ASN A 42 10.52 8.16 -8.63
N MET A 43 9.19 8.18 -8.69
CA MET A 43 8.30 7.20 -8.04
C MET A 43 8.38 5.85 -8.76
N GLY A 44 9.48 5.12 -8.59
CA GLY A 44 9.57 3.72 -8.98
C GLY A 44 8.47 2.90 -8.33
N ASN A 45 8.13 1.76 -8.93
CA ASN A 45 7.12 0.84 -8.40
C ASN A 45 7.73 -0.49 -7.92
N ALA A 46 9.05 -0.64 -7.94
CA ALA A 46 9.73 -1.86 -7.52
C ALA A 46 9.51 -2.16 -6.03
N VAL A 47 9.07 -3.39 -5.71
CA VAL A 47 8.88 -3.85 -4.33
C VAL A 47 10.13 -4.56 -3.86
N LYS A 48 10.62 -4.23 -2.66
CA LYS A 48 11.87 -4.72 -2.07
C LYS A 48 11.60 -5.25 -0.66
N ILE A 49 12.55 -5.99 -0.09
CA ILE A 49 12.50 -6.33 1.34
C ILE A 49 12.36 -5.06 2.18
N GLY A 50 11.45 -5.10 3.17
CA GLY A 50 11.12 -3.96 4.04
C GLY A 50 9.94 -3.10 3.55
N ASP A 51 9.60 -3.17 2.26
CA ASP A 51 8.41 -2.50 1.71
C ASP A 51 7.12 -3.12 2.29
N ILE A 52 5.98 -2.43 2.18
CA ILE A 52 4.77 -2.74 2.96
C ILE A 52 3.72 -3.49 2.13
N GLY A 53 3.18 -4.57 2.68
CA GLY A 53 1.88 -5.11 2.29
C GLY A 53 0.77 -4.49 3.13
N THR A 54 -0.22 -3.88 2.47
CA THR A 54 -1.32 -3.17 3.14
C THR A 54 -2.11 -4.06 4.08
N ALA A 55 -2.78 -3.45 5.06
CA ALA A 55 -3.78 -4.12 5.86
C ALA A 55 -4.94 -4.64 4.99
N HIS A 56 -5.66 -5.64 5.49
CA HIS A 56 -6.95 -6.08 5.00
C HIS A 56 -7.78 -6.60 6.18
N ASP A 57 -9.10 -6.41 6.12
CA ASP A 57 -10.01 -6.75 7.22
C ASP A 57 -9.50 -6.16 8.56
N ASP A 58 -9.47 -6.98 9.61
CA ASP A 58 -8.93 -6.62 10.92
C ASP A 58 -7.41 -6.88 11.05
N CYS A 59 -6.73 -7.26 9.96
CA CYS A 59 -5.32 -7.62 9.96
C CYS A 59 -4.43 -6.43 9.54
N GLY A 60 -3.48 -6.06 10.40
CA GLY A 60 -2.61 -4.89 10.20
C GLY A 60 -1.62 -5.02 9.04
N ALA A 61 -1.05 -3.91 8.57
CA ALA A 61 -0.01 -3.94 7.53
C ALA A 61 1.29 -4.58 8.05
N THR A 62 2.02 -5.29 7.18
CA THR A 62 3.31 -5.92 7.52
C THR A 62 4.30 -5.80 6.37
N SER A 63 5.59 -5.93 6.66
CA SER A 63 6.67 -5.77 5.69
C SER A 63 6.95 -7.05 4.89
N VAL A 64 7.46 -6.88 3.67
CA VAL A 64 8.10 -7.92 2.86
C VAL A 64 9.38 -8.38 3.56
N ILE A 65 9.57 -9.68 3.72
CA ILE A 65 10.69 -10.28 4.47
C ILE A 65 11.58 -11.22 3.64
N SER A 66 11.17 -11.59 2.44
CA SER A 66 12.03 -12.31 1.49
C SER A 66 12.07 -11.61 0.14
N GLY A 67 13.09 -11.95 -0.65
CA GLY A 67 13.35 -11.35 -1.95
C GLY A 67 14.38 -12.17 -2.72
N SER A 68 14.82 -11.64 -3.85
CA SER A 68 15.90 -12.22 -4.66
C SER A 68 17.24 -12.24 -3.92
N THR A 69 18.00 -13.31 -4.11
CA THR A 69 19.37 -13.41 -3.61
C THR A 69 20.40 -12.81 -4.56
N SER A 70 20.00 -12.49 -5.81
CA SER A 70 20.90 -12.06 -6.89
C SER A 70 20.64 -10.62 -7.35
N VAL A 71 19.38 -10.17 -7.33
CA VAL A 71 18.98 -8.85 -7.85
C VAL A 71 18.54 -7.94 -6.71
N LYS A 72 19.08 -6.73 -6.74
CA LYS A 72 18.77 -5.66 -5.79
C LYS A 72 18.29 -4.42 -6.54
N VAL A 73 17.36 -3.70 -5.95
CA VAL A 73 17.00 -2.33 -6.34
C VAL A 73 17.37 -1.41 -5.19
N ASP A 74 18.05 -0.30 -5.48
CA ASP A 74 18.55 0.64 -4.46
C ASP A 74 19.36 -0.05 -3.34
N GLY A 75 20.10 -1.11 -3.69
CA GLY A 75 20.90 -1.91 -2.74
C GLY A 75 20.11 -2.91 -1.89
N ILE A 76 18.79 -3.01 -2.05
CA ILE A 76 17.91 -3.89 -1.29
C ILE A 76 17.39 -5.02 -2.19
N PRO A 77 17.34 -6.28 -1.72
CA PRO A 77 16.78 -7.39 -2.47
C PRO A 77 15.38 -7.09 -3.05
N LEU A 78 15.23 -7.32 -4.36
CA LEU A 78 13.95 -7.14 -5.04
C LEU A 78 13.01 -8.29 -4.71
N ALA A 79 11.76 -7.98 -4.36
CA ALA A 79 10.71 -8.97 -4.12
C ALA A 79 10.03 -9.39 -5.41
N ARG A 80 9.46 -10.59 -5.38
CA ARG A 80 8.87 -11.28 -6.53
C ARG A 80 7.62 -12.01 -6.10
N GLN A 81 6.85 -12.48 -7.07
CA GLN A 81 5.77 -13.42 -6.79
C GLN A 81 6.30 -14.63 -6.01
N GLY A 82 5.58 -15.01 -4.96
CA GLY A 82 5.96 -16.09 -4.05
C GLY A 82 6.89 -15.68 -2.91
N ASP A 83 7.38 -14.45 -2.86
CA ASP A 83 8.12 -13.95 -1.68
C ASP A 83 7.17 -13.65 -0.52
N ASN A 84 7.68 -13.83 0.71
CA ASN A 84 6.92 -13.74 1.94
C ASN A 84 6.87 -12.31 2.48
N LEU A 85 5.74 -11.98 3.11
CA LEU A 85 5.64 -10.89 4.06
C LEU A 85 5.63 -11.46 5.48
N ALA A 86 5.98 -10.63 6.46
CA ALA A 86 5.81 -11.01 7.86
C ALA A 86 4.34 -11.37 8.10
N PRO A 87 4.08 -12.50 8.79
CA PRO A 87 2.71 -12.92 9.08
C PRO A 87 2.02 -11.88 9.94
N HIS A 88 0.71 -11.84 9.85
CA HIS A 88 -0.14 -11.09 10.77
C HIS A 88 -1.30 -11.97 11.21
N SER A 89 -1.71 -11.79 12.46
CA SER A 89 -2.70 -12.66 13.09
C SER A 89 -2.26 -14.14 12.96
N SER A 90 -3.14 -15.03 12.51
CA SER A 90 -2.93 -16.47 12.45
C SER A 90 -2.66 -17.02 11.04
N HIS A 91 -2.28 -16.20 10.06
CA HIS A 91 -2.04 -16.69 8.69
C HIS A 91 -0.80 -16.08 8.00
N SER A 92 -0.28 -16.83 7.03
CA SER A 92 0.86 -16.44 6.20
C SER A 92 0.46 -15.45 5.11
N ARG A 93 1.41 -14.61 4.71
CA ARG A 93 1.25 -13.62 3.65
C ARG A 93 2.29 -13.83 2.56
N ILE A 94 1.86 -14.00 1.32
CA ILE A 94 2.75 -14.23 0.16
C ILE A 94 2.37 -13.27 -0.96
N ILE A 95 3.35 -12.71 -1.66
CA ILE A 95 3.09 -11.91 -2.86
C ILE A 95 2.49 -12.82 -3.94
N ALA A 96 1.24 -12.57 -4.31
CA ALA A 96 0.48 -13.37 -5.26
C ALA A 96 0.56 -12.83 -6.69
N GLY A 97 0.72 -11.51 -6.85
CA GLY A 97 0.90 -10.85 -8.16
C GLY A 97 2.36 -10.66 -8.57
N GLY A 98 2.55 -10.12 -9.77
CA GLY A 98 3.85 -9.80 -10.34
C GLY A 98 3.73 -9.24 -11.76
N SER A 99 4.85 -8.80 -12.32
CA SER A 99 4.95 -8.41 -13.73
C SER A 99 4.68 -9.59 -14.68
N SER A 100 4.03 -9.31 -15.82
CA SER A 100 3.82 -10.31 -16.87
C SER A 100 5.01 -10.47 -17.82
N THR A 101 5.96 -9.54 -17.80
CA THR A 101 7.06 -9.45 -18.76
C THR A 101 8.44 -9.37 -18.11
N VAL A 102 8.51 -8.99 -16.82
CA VAL A 102 9.77 -8.86 -16.10
C VAL A 102 9.90 -9.97 -15.06
N PHE A 103 10.93 -10.79 -15.21
CA PHE A 103 11.20 -11.94 -14.35
C PHE A 103 12.57 -11.79 -13.67
N VAL A 104 12.64 -12.16 -12.39
CA VAL A 104 13.86 -12.16 -11.56
C VAL A 104 14.02 -13.50 -10.88
N ASP A 105 15.18 -14.13 -11.06
CA ASP A 105 15.43 -15.57 -10.80
C ASP A 105 14.25 -16.47 -11.22
N GLY A 106 13.72 -16.24 -12.43
CA GLY A 106 12.63 -17.03 -13.01
C GLY A 106 11.25 -16.78 -12.43
N LYS A 107 11.06 -15.81 -11.52
CA LYS A 107 9.75 -15.45 -10.94
C LYS A 107 9.34 -14.04 -11.36
N PRO A 108 8.04 -13.76 -11.58
CA PRO A 108 7.55 -12.41 -11.83
C PRO A 108 8.01 -11.39 -10.79
N ALA A 109 8.59 -10.27 -11.24
CA ALA A 109 9.03 -9.21 -10.34
C ALA A 109 7.83 -8.50 -9.71
N ALA A 110 7.86 -8.24 -8.40
CA ALA A 110 6.77 -7.62 -7.68
C ALA A 110 6.79 -6.09 -7.82
N ARG A 111 5.60 -5.52 -7.97
CA ARG A 111 5.34 -4.11 -8.24
C ARG A 111 4.30 -3.56 -7.28
N THR A 112 4.34 -2.26 -7.05
CA THR A 112 3.28 -1.55 -6.33
C THR A 112 1.92 -1.87 -6.93
N GLY A 113 1.01 -2.35 -6.10
CA GLY A 113 -0.34 -2.76 -6.49
C GLY A 113 -0.51 -4.25 -6.74
N ASP A 114 0.56 -5.05 -6.80
CA ASP A 114 0.44 -6.49 -6.92
C ASP A 114 -0.18 -7.10 -5.65
N ALA A 115 -1.06 -8.09 -5.83
CA ALA A 115 -1.86 -8.66 -4.76
C ALA A 115 -1.03 -9.48 -3.76
N VAL A 116 -1.50 -9.54 -2.51
CA VAL A 116 -1.03 -10.47 -1.48
C VAL A 116 -2.07 -11.59 -1.29
N SER A 117 -1.61 -12.83 -1.11
CA SER A 117 -2.43 -14.05 -1.13
C SER A 117 -3.62 -14.05 -0.15
N CYS A 118 -3.48 -13.40 0.99
CA CYS A 118 -4.53 -13.30 2.02
C CYS A 118 -5.39 -12.04 1.92
N GLY A 119 -5.00 -11.09 1.06
CA GLY A 119 -5.65 -9.78 0.95
C GLY A 119 -4.67 -8.60 1.03
N GLY A 120 -5.10 -7.50 0.42
CA GLY A 120 -4.29 -6.29 0.27
C GLY A 120 -3.30 -6.38 -0.91
N VAL A 121 -2.42 -5.38 -0.98
CA VAL A 121 -1.42 -5.23 -2.05
C VAL A 121 -0.07 -4.83 -1.48
N VAL A 122 1.01 -5.11 -2.19
CA VAL A 122 2.34 -4.58 -1.86
C VAL A 122 2.51 -3.16 -2.39
N ILE A 123 3.20 -2.33 -1.62
CA ILE A 123 3.50 -0.93 -1.94
C ILE A 123 5.02 -0.77 -1.95
N GLY A 124 5.58 -0.80 -3.16
CA GLY A 124 6.99 -0.56 -3.45
C GLY A 124 7.29 0.90 -3.76
N GLY A 125 8.54 1.15 -4.12
CA GLY A 125 9.09 2.49 -4.32
C GLY A 125 10.53 2.41 -4.82
N GLY A 126 11.20 3.57 -4.89
CA GLY A 126 12.62 3.64 -5.22
C GLY A 126 12.87 4.10 -6.65
N SER A 127 14.05 3.80 -7.20
CA SER A 127 14.51 4.38 -8.48
C SER A 127 14.05 3.64 -9.74
N VAL A 128 13.46 2.44 -9.60
CA VAL A 128 13.15 1.53 -10.73
C VAL A 128 11.65 1.42 -10.98
N ASN A 129 11.27 1.53 -12.26
CA ASN A 129 9.94 1.19 -12.76
C ASN A 129 9.97 -0.17 -13.47
N ILE A 130 9.04 -1.04 -13.10
CA ILE A 130 8.86 -2.39 -13.62
C ILE A 130 7.51 -2.42 -14.35
N GLY A 131 7.54 -2.88 -15.61
CA GLY A 131 6.37 -2.99 -16.49
C GLY A 131 5.40 -4.09 -16.10
#